data_AF-A0A7V2LKP1-F1
#
_entry.id   AF-A0A7V2LKP1-F1
#
_cell.length_a   1.000
_cell.length_b   1.000
_cell.length_c   1.000
_cell.angle_alpha   90.00
_cell.angle_beta   90.00
_cell.angle_gamma   90.00
#
_symmetry.space_group_name_H-M   'P 1'
#
loop_
_entity.id
_entity.type
_entity.pdbx_description
1 polymer ?
#
loop_
_entity_poly.entity_id
_entity_poly.type
_entity_poly.pdbx_seq_one_letter_code
_entity_poly.pdbx_strand_id
1 'polypeptide(L)'
;MKFDAILDADTPQQVRAIARAAEDIGFACLWVPETRHDPFLQLALAADYTSTIDLGTAIAVAFARSPMHMAYVAWDMARYSQGRFILGLGTQIKPHIERRFAMPWGQPAARLREYILALRHIWDVWQNGGRLNFRGDFYKMTLMSPFFDPGPLAHPHIPIYI
;
A
#
# COMPACT_ATOMS: atom_id res chain seq x y z
N MET A 1 -15.57 -12.82 17.12
CA MET A 1 -15.35 -12.98 15.67
C MET A 1 -15.12 -11.59 15.10
N LYS A 2 -14.12 -11.40 14.21
CA LYS A 2 -13.89 -10.11 13.54
C LYS A 2 -14.57 -10.15 12.17
N PHE A 3 -15.18 -9.04 11.78
CA PHE A 3 -15.77 -8.86 10.46
C PHE A 3 -15.15 -7.63 9.81
N ASP A 4 -14.93 -7.71 8.51
CA ASP A 4 -14.37 -6.62 7.71
C ASP A 4 -15.42 -6.12 6.71
N ALA A 5 -15.24 -4.89 6.23
CA ALA A 5 -16.11 -4.25 5.25
C ALA A 5 -15.31 -3.82 4.00
N ILE A 6 -16.01 -3.68 2.88
CA ILE A 6 -15.46 -3.04 1.67
C ILE A 6 -15.98 -1.61 1.62
N LEU A 7 -15.09 -0.66 1.35
CA LEU A 7 -15.46 0.70 1.02
C LEU A 7 -15.73 0.76 -0.49
N ASP A 8 -17.01 0.93 -0.83
CA ASP A 8 -17.46 1.24 -2.19
C ASP A 8 -18.01 2.67 -2.20
N ALA A 9 -17.21 3.59 -2.72
CA ALA A 9 -17.52 5.01 -2.76
C ALA A 9 -17.03 5.62 -4.07
N ASP A 10 -17.78 6.60 -4.58
CA ASP A 10 -17.45 7.37 -5.78
C ASP A 10 -17.14 8.84 -5.48
N THR A 11 -17.44 9.31 -4.26
CA THR A 11 -17.20 10.68 -3.84
C THR A 11 -16.51 10.75 -2.48
N PRO A 12 -15.74 11.81 -2.19
CA PRO A 12 -15.15 12.02 -0.86
C PRO A 12 -16.18 12.04 0.28
N GLN A 13 -17.39 12.54 0.03
CA GLN A 13 -18.47 12.57 1.02
C GLN A 13 -18.95 11.16 1.36
N GLN A 14 -19.04 10.26 0.37
CA GLN A 14 -19.37 8.85 0.60
C GLN A 14 -18.25 8.13 1.36
N VAL A 15 -16.97 8.38 1.03
CA VAL A 15 -15.82 7.82 1.76
C VAL A 15 -15.95 8.14 3.25
N ARG A 16 -16.17 9.43 3.58
CA ARG A 16 -16.36 9.88 4.97
C ARG A 16 -17.52 9.16 5.66
N ALA A 17 -18.69 9.12 5.01
CA ALA A 17 -19.89 8.57 5.61
C ALA A 17 -19.75 7.06 5.89
N ILE A 18 -19.21 6.31 4.93
CA ILE A 18 -19.00 4.86 5.03
C ILE A 18 -17.93 4.55 6.07
N ALA A 19 -16.80 5.26 6.07
CA ALA A 19 -15.70 4.99 6.98
C ALA A 19 -16.12 5.16 8.45
N ARG A 20 -16.85 6.23 8.78
CA ARG A 20 -17.40 6.45 10.12
C ARG A 20 -18.41 5.38 10.51
N ALA A 21 -19.36 5.09 9.63
CA ALA A 21 -20.36 4.07 9.91
C ALA A 21 -19.73 2.68 10.14
N ALA A 22 -18.71 2.32 9.36
CA ALA A 22 -18.01 1.04 9.53
C ALA A 22 -17.30 0.95 10.88
N GLU A 23 -16.63 2.02 11.32
CA GLU A 23 -16.01 2.10 12.64
C GLU A 23 -17.05 2.06 13.77
N ASP A 24 -18.12 2.85 13.68
CA ASP A 24 -19.19 2.92 14.69
C ASP A 24 -19.91 1.58 14.88
N ILE A 25 -20.07 0.80 13.80
CA ILE A 25 -20.66 -0.55 13.84
C ILE A 25 -19.67 -1.57 14.46
N GLY A 26 -18.37 -1.30 14.42
CA GLY A 26 -17.33 -2.16 14.96
C GLY A 26 -16.73 -3.16 13.96
N PHE A 27 -16.70 -2.81 12.65
CA PHE A 27 -15.89 -3.56 11.69
C PHE A 27 -14.40 -3.44 12.04
N ALA A 28 -13.64 -4.51 11.80
CA ALA A 28 -12.23 -4.57 12.14
C ALA A 28 -11.34 -3.90 11.10
N CYS A 29 -11.66 -4.05 9.81
CA CYS A 29 -10.93 -3.43 8.71
C CYS A 29 -11.88 -2.93 7.62
N LEU A 30 -11.50 -1.82 6.99
CA LEU A 30 -12.14 -1.28 5.80
C LEU A 30 -11.22 -1.43 4.59
N TRP A 31 -11.64 -2.25 3.63
CA TRP A 31 -10.86 -2.63 2.45
C TRP A 31 -11.28 -1.82 1.21
N VAL A 32 -10.31 -1.27 0.48
CA VAL A 32 -10.54 -0.53 -0.78
C VAL A 32 -9.92 -1.28 -1.97
N PRO A 33 -10.70 -1.71 -2.96
CA PRO A 33 -10.19 -2.39 -4.14
C PRO A 33 -9.69 -1.40 -5.21
N GLU A 34 -8.52 -1.66 -5.80
CA GLU A 34 -8.01 -0.86 -6.94
C GLU A 34 -8.73 -1.26 -8.24
N THR A 35 -9.88 -0.62 -8.46
CA THR A 35 -10.76 -0.90 -9.62
C THR A 35 -10.99 0.37 -10.44
N ARG A 36 -12.01 1.14 -10.08
CA ARG A 36 -12.40 2.40 -10.73
C ARG A 36 -11.55 3.58 -10.24
N HIS A 37 -11.05 3.48 -9.01
CA HIS A 37 -10.33 4.55 -8.31
C HIS A 37 -8.99 4.05 -7.77
N ASP A 38 -8.07 4.99 -7.54
CA ASP A 38 -6.86 4.70 -6.76
C ASP A 38 -7.25 4.49 -5.29
N PRO A 39 -6.87 3.35 -4.67
CA PRO A 39 -7.35 3.01 -3.35
C PRO A 39 -6.69 3.87 -2.26
N PHE A 40 -5.49 4.39 -2.48
CA PHE A 40 -4.73 5.12 -1.46
C PHE A 40 -5.34 6.49 -1.17
N LEU A 41 -5.90 7.15 -2.18
CA LEU A 41 -6.60 8.43 -1.98
C LEU A 41 -7.86 8.26 -1.12
N GLN A 42 -8.61 7.18 -1.34
CA GLN A 42 -9.79 6.88 -0.53
C GLN A 42 -9.40 6.48 0.90
N LEU A 43 -8.35 5.67 1.05
CA LEU A 43 -7.87 5.27 2.38
C LEU A 43 -7.27 6.44 3.16
N ALA A 44 -6.60 7.38 2.50
CA ALA A 44 -6.09 8.60 3.15
C ALA A 44 -7.24 9.46 3.71
N LEU A 45 -8.33 9.61 2.96
CA LEU A 45 -9.54 10.27 3.45
C LEU A 45 -10.20 9.47 4.59
N ALA A 46 -10.29 8.15 4.47
CA ALA A 46 -10.85 7.31 5.53
C ALA A 46 -10.01 7.38 6.83
N ALA A 47 -8.69 7.50 6.71
CA ALA A 47 -7.77 7.64 7.85
C ALA A 47 -8.03 8.91 8.66
N ASP A 48 -8.37 10.02 8.01
CA ASP A 48 -8.70 11.29 8.67
C ASP A 48 -10.05 11.27 9.41
N TYR A 49 -10.96 10.39 8.99
CA TYR A 49 -12.31 10.30 9.56
C TYR A 49 -12.52 9.14 10.54
N THR A 50 -11.48 8.34 10.81
CA THR A 50 -11.53 7.17 11.68
C THR A 50 -10.31 7.13 12.59
N SER A 51 -10.38 6.38 13.69
CA SER A 51 -9.32 6.41 14.72
C SER A 51 -8.80 5.03 15.14
N THR A 52 -9.54 3.97 14.87
CA THR A 52 -9.30 2.61 15.39
C THR A 52 -9.45 1.51 14.35
N ILE A 53 -10.35 1.67 13.37
CA ILE A 53 -10.54 0.67 12.31
C ILE A 53 -9.28 0.54 11.44
N ASP A 54 -8.90 -0.69 11.09
CA ASP A 54 -7.81 -0.94 10.15
C ASP A 54 -8.20 -0.52 8.73
N LEU A 55 -7.22 -0.13 7.92
CA LEU A 55 -7.41 0.43 6.60
C LEU A 55 -6.58 -0.32 5.58
N GLY A 56 -7.23 -1.03 4.66
CA GLY A 56 -6.58 -1.99 3.79
C GLY A 56 -6.81 -1.76 2.30
N THR A 57 -5.81 -2.09 1.49
CA THR A 57 -5.99 -2.21 0.03
C THR A 57 -6.39 -3.65 -0.34
N ALA A 58 -7.30 -3.85 -1.30
CA ALA A 58 -7.81 -5.17 -1.68
C ALA A 58 -7.96 -5.36 -3.20
N ILE A 59 -6.89 -5.44 -3.99
CA ILE A 59 -5.47 -5.25 -3.67
C ILE A 59 -4.96 -3.99 -4.38
N ALA A 60 -3.83 -3.46 -3.95
CA ALA A 60 -3.05 -2.51 -4.74
C ALA A 60 -2.26 -3.26 -5.81
N VAL A 61 -2.30 -2.77 -7.06
CA VAL A 61 -1.64 -3.41 -8.20
C VAL A 61 -0.14 -3.15 -8.18
N ALA A 62 0.64 -4.15 -7.75
CA ALA A 62 2.09 -4.07 -7.61
C ALA A 62 2.78 -3.72 -8.93
N PHE A 63 2.44 -4.42 -10.02
CA PHE A 63 3.17 -4.31 -11.29
C PHE A 63 2.80 -3.08 -12.13
N ALA A 64 1.84 -2.28 -11.66
CA ALA A 64 1.54 -0.97 -12.22
C ALA A 64 2.50 0.13 -11.70
N ARG A 65 3.29 -0.16 -10.65
CA ARG A 65 4.15 0.82 -9.96
C ARG A 65 5.54 0.24 -9.68
N SER A 66 6.54 1.11 -9.55
CA SER A 66 7.85 0.66 -9.05
C SER A 66 7.77 0.34 -7.54
N PRO A 67 8.63 -0.56 -7.01
CA PRO A 67 8.70 -0.81 -5.57
C PRO A 67 8.97 0.47 -4.76
N MET A 68 9.80 1.37 -5.27
CA MET A 68 10.08 2.64 -4.61
C MET A 68 8.83 3.53 -4.48
N HIS A 69 8.03 3.62 -5.54
CA HIS A 69 6.79 4.40 -5.49
C HIS A 69 5.81 3.80 -4.46
N MET A 70 5.63 2.47 -4.48
CA MET A 70 4.77 1.80 -3.50
C MET A 70 5.29 1.92 -2.07
N ALA A 71 6.61 1.92 -1.88
CA ALA A 71 7.22 2.09 -0.58
C ALA A 71 6.82 3.44 0.04
N TYR A 72 6.92 4.54 -0.71
CA TYR A 72 6.53 5.88 -0.22
C TYR A 72 5.06 5.92 0.17
N VAL A 73 4.18 5.51 -0.73
CA VAL A 73 2.73 5.58 -0.51
C VAL A 73 2.32 4.76 0.70
N ALA A 74 2.86 3.56 0.87
CA ALA A 74 2.59 2.72 2.03
C ALA A 74 3.16 3.33 3.33
N TRP A 75 4.35 3.94 3.28
CA TRP A 75 4.97 4.61 4.43
C TRP A 75 4.16 5.81 4.89
N ASP A 76 3.69 6.63 3.95
CA ASP A 76 2.82 7.77 4.23
C ASP A 76 1.45 7.31 4.74
N MET A 77 0.88 6.26 4.18
CA MET A 77 -0.35 5.67 4.70
C MET A 77 -0.20 5.14 6.12
N ALA A 78 0.92 4.48 6.44
CA ALA A 78 1.21 4.04 7.81
C ALA A 78 1.35 5.22 8.77
N ARG A 79 1.94 6.34 8.31
CA ARG A 79 2.01 7.60 9.08
C ARG A 79 0.62 8.20 9.31
N TYR A 80 -0.18 8.39 8.26
CA TYR A 80 -1.48 9.06 8.32
C TYR A 80 -2.52 8.23 9.06
N SER A 81 -2.46 6.91 8.94
CA SER A 81 -3.35 5.99 9.67
C SER A 81 -2.86 5.68 11.09
N GLN A 82 -1.72 6.22 11.52
CA GLN A 82 -1.11 5.91 12.82
C GLN A 82 -0.91 4.40 13.05
N GLY A 83 -0.41 3.71 12.02
CA GLY A 83 -0.12 2.27 12.08
C GLY A 83 -1.27 1.33 11.76
N ARG A 84 -2.46 1.84 11.42
CA ARG A 84 -3.66 1.05 11.04
C ARG A 84 -3.67 0.57 9.59
N PHE A 85 -2.70 0.99 8.78
CA PHE A 85 -2.67 0.67 7.35
C PHE A 85 -2.16 -0.75 7.07
N ILE A 86 -2.87 -1.46 6.19
CA ILE A 86 -2.53 -2.78 5.66
C ILE A 86 -2.36 -2.70 4.14
N LEU A 87 -1.20 -3.14 3.64
CA LEU A 87 -0.93 -3.21 2.20
C LEU A 87 -1.35 -4.58 1.65
N GLY A 88 -2.58 -4.71 1.17
CA GLY A 88 -2.94 -5.82 0.29
C GLY A 88 -2.36 -5.57 -1.11
N LEU A 89 -1.60 -6.53 -1.62
CA LEU A 89 -0.73 -6.34 -2.78
C LEU A 89 -0.87 -7.51 -3.74
N GLY A 90 -1.12 -7.23 -5.01
CA GLY A 90 -1.27 -8.28 -6.02
C GLY A 90 -0.71 -7.89 -7.37
N THR A 91 -0.48 -8.87 -8.23
CA THR A 91 0.19 -8.65 -9.53
C THR A 91 -0.74 -8.06 -10.59
N GLN A 92 -2.06 -8.22 -10.43
CA GLN A 92 -3.06 -8.16 -11.51
C GLN A 92 -2.75 -9.20 -12.62
N ILE A 93 -3.57 -9.29 -13.68
CA ILE A 93 -3.34 -10.22 -14.81
C ILE A 93 -2.62 -9.55 -15.99
N LYS A 94 -1.94 -10.37 -16.81
CA LYS A 94 -1.14 -9.95 -17.97
C LYS A 94 -1.82 -8.90 -18.87
N PRO A 95 -3.08 -9.05 -19.31
CA PRO A 95 -3.71 -8.07 -20.20
C PRO A 95 -3.78 -6.66 -19.59
N HIS A 96 -4.09 -6.55 -18.30
CA HIS A 96 -4.15 -5.25 -17.64
C HIS A 96 -2.75 -4.65 -17.47
N ILE A 97 -1.75 -5.45 -17.09
CA ILE A 97 -0.39 -4.95 -16.93
C ILE A 97 0.18 -4.45 -18.27
N GLU A 98 0.09 -5.24 -19.34
CA GLU A 98 0.68 -4.87 -20.64
C GLU A 98 -0.17 -3.83 -21.39
N ARG A 99 -1.50 -3.96 -21.39
CA ARG A 99 -2.37 -3.15 -22.27
C ARG A 99 -3.01 -1.94 -21.57
N ARG A 100 -3.33 -2.04 -20.27
CA ARG A 100 -3.92 -0.92 -19.50
C ARG A 100 -2.85 -0.05 -18.86
N PHE A 101 -1.84 -0.68 -18.26
CA PHE A 101 -0.77 0.05 -17.55
C PHE A 101 0.49 0.26 -18.39
N ALA A 102 0.59 -0.33 -19.58
CA ALA A 102 1.76 -0.24 -20.45
C ALA A 102 3.07 -0.69 -19.77
N MET A 103 2.99 -1.72 -18.91
CA MET A 103 4.10 -2.23 -18.11
C MET A 103 4.50 -3.65 -18.54
N PRO A 104 5.77 -4.07 -18.35
CA PRO A 104 6.21 -5.40 -18.69
C PRO A 104 5.56 -6.47 -17.80
N TRP A 105 5.27 -7.64 -18.37
CA TRP A 105 4.77 -8.82 -17.65
C TRP A 105 5.77 -9.98 -17.71
N GLY A 106 5.84 -10.76 -16.64
CA GLY A 106 6.66 -11.97 -16.58
C GLY A 106 6.86 -12.46 -15.15
N GLN A 107 6.92 -13.79 -14.97
CA GLN A 107 7.27 -14.46 -13.72
C GLN A 107 6.57 -13.89 -12.47
N PRO A 108 5.21 -13.82 -12.45
CA PRO A 108 4.48 -13.00 -11.48
C PRO A 108 4.73 -13.35 -10.01
N ALA A 109 4.80 -14.64 -9.66
CA ALA A 109 5.06 -15.05 -8.28
C ALA A 109 6.47 -14.68 -7.82
N ALA A 110 7.50 -14.98 -8.63
CA ALA A 110 8.89 -14.65 -8.32
C ALA A 110 9.10 -13.13 -8.24
N ARG A 111 8.54 -12.39 -9.21
CA ARG A 111 8.63 -10.94 -9.26
C ARG A 111 7.87 -10.26 -8.11
N LEU A 112 6.71 -10.79 -7.69
CA LEU A 112 5.98 -10.27 -6.53
C LEU A 112 6.74 -10.52 -5.23
N ARG A 113 7.31 -11.71 -5.06
CA ARG A 113 8.18 -12.01 -3.92
C ARG A 113 9.35 -11.02 -3.84
N GLU A 114 10.03 -10.78 -4.96
CA GLU A 114 11.13 -9.81 -5.00
C GLU A 114 10.66 -8.37 -4.75
N TYR A 115 9.49 -8.00 -5.26
CA TYR A 115 8.86 -6.70 -4.97
C TYR A 115 8.68 -6.50 -3.46
N ILE A 116 8.17 -7.50 -2.75
CA ILE A 116 7.96 -7.44 -1.30
C ILE A 116 9.30 -7.33 -0.56
N LEU A 117 10.31 -8.09 -0.98
CA LEU A 117 11.66 -7.99 -0.40
C LEU A 117 12.26 -6.59 -0.62
N ALA A 118 12.05 -6.01 -1.79
CA ALA A 118 12.43 -4.63 -2.09
C ALA A 118 11.73 -3.63 -1.16
N LEU A 119 10.41 -3.74 -0.98
CA LEU A 119 9.67 -2.87 -0.05
C LEU A 119 10.24 -2.95 1.37
N ARG A 120 10.46 -4.18 1.88
CA ARG A 120 11.01 -4.40 3.21
C ARG A 120 12.41 -3.80 3.36
N HIS A 121 13.27 -3.94 2.35
CA HIS A 121 14.61 -3.35 2.34
C HIS A 121 14.58 -1.83 2.34
N ILE A 122 13.69 -1.22 1.54
CA ILE A 122 13.53 0.24 1.48
C ILE A 122 13.07 0.78 2.84
N TRP A 123 12.03 0.18 3.43
CA TRP A 123 11.50 0.59 4.73
C TRP A 123 12.52 0.40 5.86
N ASP A 124 13.32 -0.66 5.84
CA ASP A 124 14.41 -0.85 6.79
C ASP A 124 15.43 0.28 6.71
N VAL A 125 15.83 0.68 5.48
CA VAL A 125 16.75 1.81 5.27
C VAL A 125 16.15 3.12 5.80
N TRP A 126 14.88 3.41 5.55
CA TRP A 126 14.24 4.63 6.07
C TRP A 126 14.06 4.62 7.59
N GLN A 127 13.82 3.45 8.18
CA GLN A 127 13.62 3.32 9.62
C GLN A 127 14.94 3.39 10.40
N ASN A 128 15.97 2.70 9.91
CA ASN A 128 17.20 2.41 10.65
C ASN A 128 18.44 3.10 10.04
N GLY A 129 18.27 3.80 8.91
CA GLY A 129 19.37 4.37 8.14
C GLY A 129 20.12 3.31 7.32
N GLY A 130 21.28 3.71 6.79
CA GLY A 130 22.13 2.86 5.96
C GLY A 130 22.00 3.16 4.47
N ARG A 131 22.65 2.34 3.65
CA ARG A 131 22.71 2.56 2.20
C ARG A 131 21.71 1.66 1.49
N LEU A 132 20.84 2.27 0.69
CA LEU A 132 19.99 1.52 -0.24
C LEU A 132 20.87 0.75 -1.25
N ASN A 133 20.80 -0.57 -1.24
CA ASN A 133 21.54 -1.45 -2.13
C ASN A 133 20.79 -2.76 -2.39
N PHE A 134 19.56 -2.66 -2.90
CA PHE A 134 18.77 -3.81 -3.31
C PHE A 134 19.13 -4.22 -4.75
N ARG A 135 19.43 -5.51 -4.94
CA ARG A 135 19.81 -6.10 -6.24
C ARG A 135 19.18 -7.47 -6.37
N GLY A 136 18.07 -7.55 -7.10
CA GLY A 136 17.44 -8.80 -7.48
C GLY A 136 17.40 -8.99 -9.00
N ASP A 137 16.68 -10.01 -9.43
CA ASP A 137 16.53 -10.40 -10.83
C ASP A 137 15.60 -9.44 -11.59
N PHE A 138 14.66 -8.81 -10.88
CA PHE A 138 13.64 -7.93 -11.46
C PHE A 138 13.85 -6.45 -11.12
N TYR A 139 14.41 -6.16 -9.95
CA TYR A 139 14.56 -4.81 -9.42
C TYR A 139 15.98 -4.54 -8.92
N LYS A 140 16.49 -3.36 -9.28
CA LYS A 140 17.78 -2.85 -8.79
C LYS A 140 17.58 -1.42 -8.31
N MET A 141 17.76 -1.21 -7.02
CA MET A 141 17.61 0.10 -6.37
C MET A 141 18.80 0.33 -5.45
N THR A 142 19.68 1.26 -5.84
CA THR A 142 21.00 1.43 -5.21
C THR A 142 21.33 2.87 -4.83
N LEU A 143 20.31 3.73 -4.83
CA LEU A 143 20.43 5.16 -4.54
C LEU A 143 19.23 5.61 -3.70
N MET A 144 19.53 6.11 -2.50
CA MET A 144 18.61 6.87 -1.65
C MET A 144 19.43 8.02 -1.08
N SER A 145 19.17 9.25 -1.53
CA SER A 145 19.83 10.41 -0.94
C SER A 145 19.04 10.88 0.28
N PRO A 146 19.69 11.50 1.29
CA PRO A 146 18.98 11.98 2.48
C PRO A 146 17.83 12.96 2.17
N PHE A 147 17.88 13.67 1.04
CA PHE A 147 16.82 14.57 0.61
C PHE A 147 15.49 13.85 0.29
N PHE A 148 15.55 12.58 -0.14
CA PHE A 148 14.38 11.77 -0.49
C PHE A 148 14.00 10.77 0.61
N ASP A 149 14.71 10.73 1.72
CA ASP A 149 14.40 9.83 2.84
C ASP A 149 13.28 10.42 3.71
N PRO A 150 12.12 9.76 3.85
CA PRO A 150 11.00 10.28 4.65
C PRO A 150 11.22 10.15 6.17
N GLY A 151 12.32 9.51 6.59
CA GLY A 151 12.66 9.25 7.97
C GLY A 151 11.81 8.16 8.63
N PRO A 152 12.10 7.87 9.91
CA PRO A 152 11.47 6.77 10.63
C PRO A 152 9.99 7.03 10.93
N LEU A 153 9.26 5.95 11.21
CA LEU A 153 7.89 5.95 11.73
C LEU A 153 7.83 5.43 13.16
N ALA A 154 6.79 5.84 13.88
CA ALA A 154 6.41 5.22 15.16
C ALA A 154 5.92 3.77 14.97
N HIS A 155 5.27 3.48 13.82
CA HIS A 155 4.74 2.16 13.47
C HIS A 155 5.34 1.68 12.13
N PRO A 156 6.61 1.21 12.12
CA PRO A 156 7.31 0.86 10.88
C PRO A 156 6.89 -0.48 10.29
N HIS A 157 6.19 -1.32 11.06
CA HIS A 157 5.79 -2.65 10.61
C HIS A 157 4.46 -2.59 9.85
N ILE A 158 4.52 -2.32 8.56
CA ILE A 158 3.35 -2.35 7.68
C ILE A 158 3.05 -3.82 7.31
N PRO A 159 1.86 -4.36 7.64
CA PRO A 159 1.45 -5.69 7.20
C PRO A 159 1.27 -5.72 5.68
N ILE A 160 1.76 -6.79 5.04
CA ILE A 160 1.55 -7.04 3.60
C ILE A 160 0.70 -8.30 3.45
N TYR A 161 -0.41 -8.18 2.73
CA TYR A 161 -1.35 -9.26 2.43
C TYR A 161 -1.28 -9.52 0.91
N ILE A 162 -1.44 -10.78 0.46
CA ILE A 162 -1.35 -11.18 -0.94
C ILE A 162 -2.63 -11.87 -1.38
#